data_AF-A0A3R6RH74-F1
#
_entry.id   AF-A0A3R6RH74-F1
#
_cell.length_a   1.000
_cell.length_b   1.000
_cell.length_c   1.000
_cell.angle_alpha   90.00
_cell.angle_beta   90.00
_cell.angle_gamma   90.00
#
_symmetry.space_group_name_H-M   'P 1'
#
loop_
_entity.id
_entity.type
_entity.pdbx_description
1 polymer ?
#
loop_
_entity_poly.entity_id
_entity_poly.type
_entity_poly.pdbx_seq_one_letter_code
_entity_poly.pdbx_strand_id
1 'polypeptide(L)'
;MKHIKKSGIVMVLILVTALCIGCGSKVNEEKSNPSTENHSSQVEEETQATENQHTKDMLDTENNKAESIQDEIAKVEDKSREYENADWGSMGQQEMNQLTAQWYQLWDDELNSLWSRLSDELDTETKAEVLDEQRAWIDRKEKNVKGAGMAAFGGSLQPQLENDTAKDMTRARTYILAGYLADVRNENFIISSEIQESIDMADPSLNEIFEKFEGQWIFDKERGACVGVEKTETCAYGVEGSNWTVWVTGGDIISDLDVYGYTENNIIFKVTHDDYDAYYELLFNMDNLLSFAYGTSLGAMDDIIVCD
;
A
#
# COMPACT_ATOMS: atom_id res chain seq x y z
N MET A 1 32.54 -14.48 -0.35
CA MET A 1 31.97 -13.32 -1.06
C MET A 1 30.69 -13.79 -1.72
N LYS A 2 29.55 -13.60 -1.05
CA LYS A 2 28.22 -13.94 -1.58
C LYS A 2 27.78 -12.81 -2.50
N HIS A 3 27.41 -13.15 -3.73
CA HIS A 3 26.74 -12.24 -4.65
C HIS A 3 25.33 -11.97 -4.12
N ILE A 4 25.07 -10.75 -3.69
CA ILE A 4 23.74 -10.21 -3.47
C ILE A 4 23.18 -9.90 -4.86
N LYS A 5 22.14 -10.62 -5.28
CA LYS A 5 21.32 -10.20 -6.43
C LYS A 5 20.50 -9.01 -5.95
N LYS A 6 20.67 -7.86 -6.61
CA LYS A 6 19.86 -6.67 -6.37
C LYS A 6 18.41 -7.00 -6.70
N SER A 7 17.54 -6.99 -5.70
CA SER A 7 16.10 -6.95 -5.94
C SER A 7 15.80 -5.63 -6.65
N GLY A 8 15.10 -5.72 -7.77
CA GLY A 8 14.88 -4.60 -8.68
C GLY A 8 13.85 -3.63 -8.13
N ILE A 9 14.27 -2.73 -7.23
CA ILE A 9 13.57 -1.46 -7.04
C ILE A 9 13.75 -0.69 -8.35
N VAL A 10 12.67 -0.58 -9.14
CA VAL A 10 12.64 0.29 -10.31
C VAL A 10 12.67 1.73 -9.81
N MET A 11 13.88 2.27 -9.66
CA MET A 11 14.13 3.67 -9.35
C MET A 11 13.77 4.51 -10.58
N VAL A 12 12.52 5.01 -10.62
CA VAL A 12 12.01 5.85 -11.72
C VAL A 12 12.67 7.23 -11.65
N LEU A 13 13.52 7.54 -12.63
CA LEU A 13 14.13 8.86 -12.81
C LEU A 13 13.08 9.89 -13.24
N ILE A 14 12.85 10.92 -12.42
CA ILE A 14 12.03 12.07 -12.78
C ILE A 14 12.91 13.10 -13.52
N LEU A 15 12.76 13.17 -14.84
CA LEU A 15 13.31 14.24 -15.68
C LEU A 15 12.19 15.22 -16.03
N VAL A 16 12.11 16.32 -15.28
CA VAL A 16 11.15 17.41 -15.53
C VAL A 16 11.57 18.15 -16.80
N THR A 17 10.80 17.99 -17.88
CA THR A 17 10.85 18.91 -19.02
C THR A 17 9.54 19.68 -19.11
N ALA A 18 9.61 20.97 -18.79
CA ALA A 18 8.49 21.89 -18.90
C ALA A 18 8.19 22.17 -20.38
N LEU A 19 7.02 21.73 -20.85
CA LEU A 19 6.43 22.21 -22.09
C LEU A 19 4.99 22.64 -21.82
N CYS A 20 4.86 23.93 -21.48
CA CYS A 20 3.60 24.63 -21.54
C CYS A 20 3.15 24.76 -23.00
N ILE A 21 2.03 24.14 -23.37
CA ILE A 21 1.18 24.64 -24.47
C ILE A 21 -0.26 24.61 -23.99
N GLY A 22 -0.78 25.78 -23.62
CA GLY A 22 -2.20 26.04 -23.55
C GLY A 22 -2.73 26.49 -24.91
N CYS A 23 -3.95 26.07 -25.24
CA CYS A 23 -4.89 26.88 -26.00
C CYS A 23 -6.31 26.29 -25.85
N GLY A 24 -7.25 27.09 -25.33
CA GLY A 24 -8.65 26.70 -25.17
C GLY A 24 -9.53 27.17 -26.32
N SER A 25 -10.77 26.67 -26.37
CA SER A 25 -12.02 27.46 -26.47
C SER A 25 -13.30 26.60 -26.53
N LYS A 26 -14.19 26.92 -25.58
CA LYS A 26 -15.65 26.82 -25.35
C LYS A 26 -16.65 26.20 -26.37
N VAL A 27 -17.51 25.32 -25.79
CA VAL A 27 -19.02 25.30 -25.67
C VAL A 27 -19.93 25.27 -26.93
N ASN A 28 -20.81 24.24 -27.01
CA ASN A 28 -22.28 24.41 -27.02
C ASN A 28 -23.07 23.08 -26.85
N GLU A 29 -24.17 23.15 -26.10
CA GLU A 29 -25.20 22.14 -25.85
C GLU A 29 -26.11 21.89 -27.08
N GLU A 30 -26.71 20.70 -27.21
CA GLU A 30 -28.17 20.52 -27.14
C GLU A 30 -28.62 19.04 -27.18
N LYS A 31 -29.72 18.78 -26.47
CA LYS A 31 -30.42 17.50 -26.26
C LYS A 31 -31.36 17.15 -27.42
N SER A 32 -31.64 15.86 -27.64
CA SER A 32 -33.02 15.29 -27.60
C SER A 32 -33.07 13.80 -28.01
N ASN A 33 -33.65 12.97 -27.13
CA ASN A 33 -34.32 11.68 -27.45
C ASN A 33 -35.76 11.98 -27.94
N PRO A 34 -36.64 11.05 -28.43
CA PRO A 34 -36.84 9.68 -27.89
C PRO A 34 -37.39 8.56 -28.84
N SER A 35 -37.41 7.32 -28.29
CA SER A 35 -38.39 6.20 -28.49
C SER A 35 -38.60 5.59 -29.89
N THR A 36 -38.67 4.25 -30.06
CA THR A 36 -39.89 3.45 -29.79
C THR A 36 -39.58 1.93 -29.77
N GLU A 37 -40.35 1.22 -28.94
CA GLU A 37 -40.37 -0.21 -28.62
C GLU A 37 -40.92 -1.17 -29.72
N ASN A 38 -40.85 -2.46 -29.36
CA ASN A 38 -41.65 -3.64 -29.79
C ASN A 38 -41.02 -4.46 -30.94
N HIS A 39 -40.92 -5.79 -30.90
CA HIS A 39 -41.83 -6.81 -30.37
C HIS A 39 -41.17 -8.21 -30.34
N SER A 40 -41.66 -9.06 -29.45
CA SER A 40 -41.34 -10.48 -29.21
C SER A 40 -41.72 -11.41 -30.37
N SER A 41 -41.09 -12.60 -30.47
CA SER A 41 -41.76 -13.92 -30.47
C SER A 41 -40.79 -15.12 -30.60
N GLN A 42 -40.86 -15.99 -29.59
CA GLN A 42 -40.76 -17.47 -29.55
C GLN A 42 -41.10 -18.23 -30.88
N VAL A 43 -40.73 -19.49 -31.18
CA VAL A 43 -40.51 -20.74 -30.40
C VAL A 43 -39.99 -21.88 -31.33
N GLU A 44 -39.24 -22.86 -30.76
CA GLU A 44 -39.04 -24.33 -31.03
C GLU A 44 -38.71 -24.83 -32.47
N GLU A 45 -38.04 -25.97 -32.76
CA GLU A 45 -38.06 -27.31 -32.15
C GLU A 45 -36.97 -28.24 -32.81
N GLU A 46 -36.33 -29.14 -32.01
CA GLU A 46 -35.89 -30.55 -32.30
C GLU A 46 -34.85 -30.94 -33.42
N THR A 47 -34.05 -32.04 -33.43
CA THR A 47 -33.58 -33.15 -32.53
C THR A 47 -32.46 -33.96 -33.27
N GLN A 48 -31.72 -34.82 -32.53
CA GLN A 48 -31.00 -36.10 -32.87
C GLN A 48 -29.45 -36.03 -32.89
N ALA A 49 -28.75 -36.52 -31.85
CA ALA A 49 -28.26 -37.91 -31.57
C ALA A 49 -27.16 -38.39 -32.55
N THR A 50 -25.95 -38.80 -32.13
CA THR A 50 -25.64 -40.16 -31.61
C THR A 50 -24.17 -40.27 -31.08
N GLU A 51 -24.05 -41.00 -29.97
CA GLU A 51 -22.97 -41.78 -29.30
C GLU A 51 -21.53 -41.91 -29.89
N ASN A 52 -20.51 -41.82 -29.02
CA ASN A 52 -19.67 -42.95 -28.52
C ASN A 52 -18.28 -42.50 -27.99
N GLN A 53 -17.97 -42.73 -26.71
CA GLN A 53 -17.06 -43.80 -26.23
C GLN A 53 -16.66 -43.63 -24.75
N HIS A 54 -16.84 -44.72 -24.02
CA HIS A 54 -16.52 -44.96 -22.63
C HIS A 54 -15.06 -45.40 -22.46
N THR A 55 -14.52 -45.10 -21.27
CA THR A 55 -13.35 -45.68 -20.59
C THR A 55 -11.94 -45.22 -21.00
N LYS A 56 -11.42 -44.28 -20.21
CA LYS A 56 -10.18 -44.53 -19.47
C LYS A 56 -10.28 -43.89 -18.08
N ASP A 57 -10.98 -44.58 -17.20
CA ASP A 57 -10.89 -44.41 -15.76
C ASP A 57 -9.68 -45.25 -15.30
N MET A 58 -8.66 -44.61 -14.72
CA MET A 58 -7.72 -45.12 -13.70
C MET A 58 -6.42 -44.31 -13.70
N LEU A 59 -6.03 -43.92 -12.47
CA LEU A 59 -5.04 -42.92 -12.06
C LEU A 59 -5.59 -41.49 -12.26
N ASP A 60 -6.10 -40.82 -11.23
CA ASP A 60 -5.39 -40.54 -9.99
C ASP A 60 -6.23 -40.76 -8.74
N THR A 61 -5.89 -41.78 -7.96
CA THR A 61 -6.03 -41.71 -6.50
C THR A 61 -4.83 -40.92 -6.01
N GLU A 62 -4.80 -39.62 -6.31
CA GLU A 62 -3.95 -38.69 -5.59
C GLU A 62 -4.58 -38.47 -4.22
N ASN A 63 -3.74 -38.58 -3.19
CA ASN A 63 -4.09 -38.34 -1.81
C ASN A 63 -4.94 -37.07 -1.69
N ASN A 64 -6.20 -37.18 -1.25
CA ASN A 64 -6.96 -36.07 -0.67
C ASN A 64 -6.33 -35.65 0.67
N LYS A 65 -5.05 -35.29 0.64
CA LYS A 65 -4.45 -34.48 1.69
C LYS A 65 -4.99 -33.08 1.43
N ALA A 66 -5.74 -32.54 2.39
CA ALA A 66 -6.13 -31.13 2.33
C ALA A 66 -4.87 -30.30 2.04
N GLU A 67 -4.98 -29.40 1.06
CA GLU A 67 -3.93 -28.45 0.76
C GLU A 67 -3.59 -27.68 2.04
N SER A 68 -2.29 -27.62 2.39
CA SER A 68 -1.86 -26.89 3.58
C SER A 68 -1.86 -25.39 3.31
N ILE A 69 -1.95 -24.58 4.35
CA ILE A 69 -1.84 -23.11 4.24
C ILE A 69 -0.50 -22.71 3.60
N GLN A 70 0.56 -23.46 3.87
CA GLN A 70 1.88 -23.25 3.26
C GLN A 70 1.85 -23.44 1.73
N ASP A 71 1.14 -24.46 1.24
CA ASP A 71 1.01 -24.75 -0.19
C ASP A 71 0.13 -23.70 -0.89
N GLU A 72 -0.95 -23.29 -0.24
CA GLU A 72 -1.86 -22.25 -0.71
C GLU A 72 -1.13 -20.92 -0.92
N ILE A 73 -0.39 -20.44 0.10
CA ILE A 73 0.40 -19.21 0.01
C ILE A 73 1.48 -19.34 -1.08
N ALA A 74 2.12 -20.50 -1.23
CA ALA A 74 3.11 -20.70 -2.29
C ALA A 74 2.50 -20.57 -3.70
N LYS A 75 1.26 -21.00 -3.91
CA LYS A 75 0.55 -20.81 -5.19
C LYS A 75 0.21 -19.34 -5.45
N VAL A 76 -0.16 -18.59 -4.42
CA VAL A 76 -0.42 -17.14 -4.55
C VAL A 76 0.88 -16.40 -4.87
N GLU A 77 1.99 -16.78 -4.24
CA GLU A 77 3.33 -16.27 -4.57
C GLU A 77 3.74 -16.56 -6.01
N ASP A 78 3.49 -17.79 -6.49
CA ASP A 78 3.80 -18.15 -7.87
C ASP A 78 3.02 -17.29 -8.87
N LYS A 79 1.73 -16.99 -8.60
CA LYS A 79 0.93 -16.05 -9.39
C LYS A 79 1.44 -14.62 -9.26
N SER A 80 1.79 -14.18 -8.05
CA SER A 80 2.38 -12.85 -7.79
C SER A 80 3.65 -12.64 -8.62
N ARG A 81 4.47 -13.69 -8.76
CA ARG A 81 5.70 -13.67 -9.56
C ARG A 81 5.45 -13.47 -11.06
N GLU A 82 4.26 -13.78 -11.57
CA GLU A 82 3.90 -13.49 -12.97
C GLU A 82 3.79 -11.98 -13.22
N TYR A 83 3.23 -11.23 -12.26
CA TYR A 83 3.18 -9.77 -12.31
C TYR A 83 4.58 -9.16 -12.17
N GLU A 84 5.38 -9.68 -11.25
CA GLU A 84 6.77 -9.24 -11.04
C GLU A 84 7.60 -9.36 -12.33
N ASN A 85 7.42 -10.46 -13.08
CA ASN A 85 8.16 -10.72 -14.33
C ASN A 85 7.46 -10.21 -15.59
N ALA A 86 6.40 -9.40 -15.47
CA ALA A 86 5.76 -8.80 -16.63
C ALA A 86 6.74 -7.89 -17.40
N ASP A 87 6.51 -7.71 -18.70
CA ASP A 87 7.33 -6.82 -19.54
C ASP A 87 6.92 -5.35 -19.36
N TRP A 88 7.15 -4.82 -18.15
CA TRP A 88 6.78 -3.45 -17.77
C TRP A 88 7.32 -2.38 -18.73
N GLY A 89 8.48 -2.62 -19.35
CA GLY A 89 9.13 -1.69 -20.27
C GLY A 89 8.40 -1.51 -21.61
N SER A 90 7.50 -2.43 -21.98
CA SER A 90 6.67 -2.31 -23.19
C SER A 90 5.27 -1.77 -22.94
N MET A 91 4.87 -1.59 -21.68
CA MET A 91 3.52 -1.16 -21.30
C MET A 91 3.38 0.36 -21.24
N GLY A 92 2.21 0.87 -21.63
CA GLY A 92 1.82 2.25 -21.36
C GLY A 92 1.37 2.44 -19.91
N GLN A 93 1.35 3.69 -19.41
CA GLN A 93 0.98 3.98 -18.02
C GLN A 93 -0.41 3.44 -17.63
N GLN A 94 -1.38 3.48 -18.53
CA GLN A 94 -2.72 2.94 -18.25
C GLN A 94 -2.69 1.41 -18.07
N GLU A 95 -1.92 0.70 -18.88
CA GLU A 95 -1.76 -0.76 -18.78
C GLU A 95 -1.02 -1.12 -17.49
N MET A 96 0.03 -0.38 -17.14
CA MET A 96 0.72 -0.54 -15.86
C MET A 96 -0.22 -0.34 -14.67
N ASN A 97 -1.03 0.72 -14.67
CA ASN A 97 -2.01 0.98 -13.61
C ASN A 97 -3.06 -0.13 -13.49
N GLN A 98 -3.49 -0.71 -14.62
CA GLN A 98 -4.42 -1.84 -14.61
C GLN A 98 -3.76 -3.11 -14.07
N LEU A 99 -2.52 -3.37 -14.46
CA LEU A 99 -1.78 -4.55 -14.03
C LEU A 99 -1.46 -4.51 -12.53
N THR A 100 -1.06 -3.36 -11.99
CA THR A 100 -0.84 -3.20 -10.55
C THR A 100 -2.14 -3.32 -9.75
N ALA A 101 -3.28 -2.84 -10.28
CA ALA A 101 -4.57 -3.05 -9.64
C ALA A 101 -4.95 -4.54 -9.55
N GLN A 102 -4.69 -5.31 -10.62
CA GLN A 102 -4.91 -6.76 -10.61
C GLN A 102 -3.97 -7.47 -9.64
N TRP A 103 -2.72 -7.04 -9.57
CA TRP A 103 -1.75 -7.59 -8.63
C TRP A 103 -2.15 -7.34 -7.18
N TYR A 104 -2.63 -6.14 -6.87
CA TYR A 104 -3.24 -5.85 -5.58
C TYR A 104 -4.44 -6.75 -5.29
N GLN A 105 -5.37 -6.90 -6.25
CA GLN A 105 -6.57 -7.73 -6.07
C GLN A 105 -6.24 -9.19 -5.78
N LEU A 106 -5.19 -9.76 -6.40
CA LEU A 106 -4.73 -11.13 -6.10
C LEU A 106 -4.47 -11.32 -4.60
N TRP A 107 -3.77 -10.37 -3.98
CA TRP A 107 -3.43 -10.44 -2.57
C TRP A 107 -4.61 -10.12 -1.66
N ASP A 108 -5.48 -9.17 -2.07
CA ASP A 108 -6.70 -8.82 -1.33
C ASP A 108 -7.69 -9.98 -1.29
N ASP A 109 -7.86 -10.70 -2.39
CA ASP A 109 -8.69 -11.90 -2.47
C ASP A 109 -8.21 -12.99 -1.50
N GLU A 110 -6.89 -13.24 -1.46
CA GLU A 110 -6.30 -14.21 -0.53
C GLU A 110 -6.44 -13.78 0.93
N LEU A 111 -6.17 -12.50 1.22
CA LEU A 111 -6.35 -11.92 2.56
C LEU A 111 -7.79 -12.12 3.06
N ASN A 112 -8.77 -11.83 2.22
CA ASN A 112 -10.19 -11.96 2.56
C ASN A 112 -10.60 -13.43 2.74
N SER A 113 -10.04 -14.35 1.94
CA SER A 113 -10.23 -15.80 2.08
C SER A 113 -9.69 -16.32 3.42
N LEU A 114 -8.46 -15.92 3.80
CA LEU A 114 -7.87 -16.29 5.09
C LEU A 114 -8.64 -15.69 6.25
N TRP A 115 -8.98 -14.40 6.18
CA TRP A 115 -9.77 -13.73 7.21
C TRP A 115 -11.11 -14.41 7.45
N SER A 116 -11.82 -14.78 6.38
CA SER A 116 -13.10 -15.50 6.52
C SER A 116 -12.93 -16.81 7.29
N ARG A 117 -11.95 -17.64 6.93
CA ARG A 117 -11.68 -18.93 7.59
C ARG A 117 -11.24 -18.74 9.04
N LEU A 118 -10.30 -17.83 9.28
CA LEU A 118 -9.78 -17.51 10.60
C LEU A 118 -10.90 -17.00 11.52
N SER A 119 -11.70 -16.05 11.05
CA SER A 119 -12.85 -15.51 11.78
C SER A 119 -13.85 -16.58 12.21
N ASP A 120 -14.02 -17.63 11.41
CA ASP A 120 -14.96 -18.72 11.71
C ASP A 120 -14.39 -19.76 12.70
N GLU A 121 -13.06 -19.85 12.79
CA GLU A 121 -12.37 -20.85 13.62
C GLU A 121 -11.86 -20.31 14.96
N LEU A 122 -11.71 -18.98 15.11
CA LEU A 122 -11.33 -18.34 16.36
C LEU A 122 -12.45 -18.40 17.41
N ASP A 123 -12.06 -18.51 18.69
CA ASP A 123 -12.96 -18.27 19.80
C ASP A 123 -13.35 -16.78 19.88
N THR A 124 -14.39 -16.49 20.67
CA THR A 124 -15.00 -15.14 20.69
C THR A 124 -14.06 -14.04 21.19
N GLU A 125 -13.19 -14.34 22.16
CA GLU A 125 -12.28 -13.36 22.75
C GLU A 125 -11.16 -13.06 21.76
N THR A 126 -10.45 -14.10 21.29
CA THR A 126 -9.37 -13.95 20.32
C THR A 126 -9.87 -13.32 19.01
N LYS A 127 -11.07 -13.66 18.53
CA LYS A 127 -11.66 -13.03 17.35
C LYS A 127 -11.86 -11.53 17.50
N ALA A 128 -12.24 -11.06 18.69
CA ALA A 128 -12.41 -9.62 18.94
C ALA A 128 -11.06 -8.89 18.85
N GLU A 129 -10.02 -9.46 19.44
CA GLU A 129 -8.66 -8.91 19.39
C GLU A 129 -8.13 -8.83 17.95
N VAL A 130 -8.18 -9.94 17.21
CA VAL A 130 -7.69 -9.97 15.82
C VAL A 130 -8.54 -9.07 14.90
N LEU A 131 -9.83 -8.90 15.18
CA LEU A 131 -10.69 -7.96 14.44
C LEU A 131 -10.27 -6.50 14.67
N ASP A 132 -9.91 -6.14 15.90
CA ASP A 132 -9.43 -4.80 16.21
C ASP A 132 -8.06 -4.53 15.58
N GLU A 133 -7.16 -5.51 15.58
CA GLU A 133 -5.91 -5.45 14.81
C GLU A 133 -6.16 -5.26 13.31
N GLN A 134 -7.11 -6.03 12.73
CA GLN A 134 -7.43 -5.97 11.31
C GLN A 134 -7.96 -4.58 10.94
N ARG A 135 -8.82 -3.98 11.78
CA ARG A 135 -9.34 -2.62 11.56
C ARG A 135 -8.24 -1.57 11.66
N ALA A 136 -7.37 -1.68 12.66
CA ALA A 136 -6.24 -0.77 12.82
C ALA A 136 -5.28 -0.87 11.63
N TRP A 137 -5.03 -2.08 11.13
CA TRP A 137 -4.23 -2.30 9.92
C TRP A 137 -4.90 -1.72 8.68
N ILE A 138 -6.21 -1.90 8.47
CA ILE A 138 -6.94 -1.30 7.35
C ILE A 138 -6.81 0.23 7.37
N ASP A 139 -7.04 0.86 8.52
CA ASP A 139 -6.92 2.32 8.64
C ASP A 139 -5.51 2.81 8.27
N ARG A 140 -4.46 2.14 8.77
CA ARG A 140 -3.07 2.44 8.39
C ARG A 140 -2.82 2.22 6.89
N LYS A 141 -3.29 1.11 6.32
CA LYS A 141 -3.13 0.81 4.88
C LYS A 141 -3.73 1.92 4.02
N GLU A 142 -4.97 2.30 4.26
CA GLU A 142 -5.65 3.33 3.44
C GLU A 142 -4.93 4.69 3.50
N LYS A 143 -4.42 5.05 4.68
CA LYS A 143 -3.60 6.24 4.89
C LYS A 143 -2.29 6.19 4.12
N ASN A 144 -1.57 5.07 4.20
CA ASN A 144 -0.28 4.87 3.52
C ASN A 144 -0.43 4.83 2.00
N VAL A 145 -1.47 4.14 1.50
CA VAL A 145 -1.83 4.08 0.08
C VAL A 145 -2.05 5.49 -0.46
N LYS A 146 -2.90 6.28 0.22
CA LYS A 146 -3.13 7.68 -0.17
C LYS A 146 -1.85 8.52 -0.10
N GLY A 147 -1.03 8.30 0.93
CA GLY A 147 0.30 8.91 1.08
C GLY A 147 1.19 8.66 -0.13
N ALA A 148 1.31 7.41 -0.58
CA ALA A 148 2.12 7.02 -1.72
C ALA A 148 1.62 7.67 -3.03
N GLY A 149 0.30 7.72 -3.24
CA GLY A 149 -0.29 8.36 -4.41
C GLY A 149 0.06 9.84 -4.57
N MET A 150 0.30 10.54 -3.47
CA MET A 150 0.62 11.97 -3.48
C MET A 150 1.96 12.29 -4.12
N ALA A 151 2.94 11.37 -4.08
CA ALA A 151 4.24 11.57 -4.71
C ALA A 151 4.13 11.79 -6.24
N ALA A 152 2.99 11.44 -6.84
CA ALA A 152 2.68 11.69 -8.24
C ALA A 152 1.99 13.05 -8.52
N PHE A 153 1.64 13.85 -7.50
CA PHE A 153 0.99 15.16 -7.63
C PHE A 153 -0.26 15.17 -8.53
N GLY A 154 -1.11 14.14 -8.44
CA GLY A 154 -2.29 14.02 -9.30
C GLY A 154 -1.99 13.56 -10.74
N GLY A 155 -0.76 13.14 -11.02
CA GLY A 155 -0.32 12.62 -12.31
C GLY A 155 -0.79 11.19 -12.58
N SER A 156 -0.60 10.72 -13.81
CA SER A 156 -1.01 9.39 -14.25
C SER A 156 -0.31 8.23 -13.53
N LEU A 157 0.77 8.52 -12.79
CA LEU A 157 1.50 7.55 -11.97
C LEU A 157 0.82 7.28 -10.61
N GLN A 158 -0.07 8.16 -10.15
CA GLN A 158 -0.70 8.05 -8.84
C GLN A 158 -1.35 6.66 -8.59
N PRO A 159 -2.16 6.11 -9.50
CA PRO A 159 -2.78 4.80 -9.25
C PRO A 159 -1.76 3.68 -9.12
N GLN A 160 -0.62 3.76 -9.82
CA GLN A 160 0.43 2.76 -9.70
C GLN A 160 1.05 2.77 -8.30
N LEU A 161 1.39 3.95 -7.77
CA LEU A 161 1.97 4.07 -6.43
C LEU A 161 1.01 3.64 -5.32
N GLU A 162 -0.27 3.99 -5.47
CA GLU A 162 -1.34 3.56 -4.58
C GLU A 162 -1.49 2.03 -4.59
N ASN A 163 -1.60 1.43 -5.78
CA ASN A 163 -1.75 -0.01 -5.93
C ASN A 163 -0.53 -0.78 -5.42
N ASP A 164 0.69 -0.30 -5.67
CA ASP A 164 1.92 -0.96 -5.24
C ASP A 164 2.00 -1.00 -3.71
N THR A 165 1.72 0.13 -3.06
CA THR A 165 1.66 0.22 -1.58
C THR A 165 0.57 -0.68 -1.01
N ALA A 166 -0.63 -0.65 -1.61
CA ALA A 166 -1.75 -1.49 -1.19
C ALA A 166 -1.39 -2.98 -1.28
N LYS A 167 -0.78 -3.39 -2.39
CA LYS A 167 -0.34 -4.76 -2.65
C LYS A 167 0.71 -5.23 -1.65
N ASP A 168 1.74 -4.44 -1.37
CA ASP A 168 2.81 -4.84 -0.44
C ASP A 168 2.30 -5.00 0.99
N MET A 169 1.54 -4.02 1.49
CA MET A 169 0.94 -4.10 2.83
C MET A 169 -0.07 -5.26 2.94
N THR A 170 -0.85 -5.51 1.89
CA THR A 170 -1.83 -6.60 1.86
C THR A 170 -1.15 -7.95 1.85
N ARG A 171 -0.12 -8.13 1.02
CA ARG A 171 0.71 -9.34 1.04
C ARG A 171 1.32 -9.59 2.42
N ALA A 172 1.88 -8.57 3.06
CA ALA A 172 2.42 -8.70 4.41
C ALA A 172 1.36 -9.18 5.41
N ARG A 173 0.17 -8.59 5.39
CA ARG A 173 -0.93 -9.00 6.27
C ARG A 173 -1.46 -10.40 5.95
N THR A 174 -1.47 -10.81 4.68
CA THR A 174 -1.81 -12.17 4.26
C THR A 174 -0.93 -13.21 4.96
N TYR A 175 0.38 -12.99 5.04
CA TYR A 175 1.29 -13.88 5.77
C TYR A 175 1.00 -13.95 7.28
N ILE A 176 0.65 -12.81 7.90
CA ILE A 176 0.28 -12.76 9.31
C ILE A 176 -1.00 -13.57 9.57
N LEU A 177 -2.04 -13.36 8.75
CA LEU A 177 -3.30 -14.10 8.88
C LEU A 177 -3.13 -15.59 8.59
N ALA A 178 -2.27 -15.96 7.64
CA ALA A 178 -1.90 -17.34 7.37
C ALA A 178 -1.22 -17.99 8.57
N GLY A 179 -0.33 -17.27 9.26
CA GLY A 179 0.27 -17.71 10.52
C GLY A 179 -0.78 -17.96 11.60
N TYR A 180 -1.69 -17.00 11.83
CA TYR A 180 -2.77 -17.18 12.82
C TYR A 180 -3.67 -18.38 12.50
N LEU A 181 -4.06 -18.56 11.24
CA LEU A 181 -4.89 -19.69 10.83
C LEU A 181 -4.14 -21.03 10.99
N ALA A 182 -2.85 -21.06 10.65
CA ALA A 182 -2.02 -22.24 10.84
C ALA A 182 -1.88 -22.61 12.31
N ASP A 183 -1.71 -21.63 13.19
CA ASP A 183 -1.65 -21.84 14.64
C ASP A 183 -2.97 -22.42 15.17
N VAL A 184 -4.12 -21.87 14.77
CA VAL A 184 -5.45 -22.38 15.14
C VAL A 184 -5.65 -23.82 14.69
N ARG A 185 -5.14 -24.18 13.50
CA ARG A 185 -5.26 -25.52 12.93
C ARG A 185 -4.14 -26.48 13.33
N ASN A 186 -3.15 -25.99 14.08
CA ASN A 186 -1.93 -26.73 14.41
C ASN A 186 -1.25 -27.29 13.12
N GLU A 187 -1.22 -26.46 12.07
CA GLU A 187 -0.49 -26.69 10.82
C GLU A 187 0.91 -26.09 10.90
N ASN A 188 1.90 -26.73 10.27
CA ASN A 188 3.24 -26.17 10.20
C ASN A 188 3.30 -25.09 9.09
N PHE A 189 3.51 -23.84 9.49
CA PHE A 189 3.71 -22.71 8.59
C PHE A 189 5.05 -22.02 8.90
N ILE A 190 5.87 -21.79 7.87
CA ILE A 190 7.22 -21.23 8.01
C ILE A 190 7.36 -20.05 7.07
N ILE A 191 7.61 -18.88 7.64
CA ILE A 191 8.02 -17.69 6.91
C ILE A 191 9.54 -17.74 6.76
N SER A 192 10.04 -17.71 5.53
CA SER A 192 11.48 -17.67 5.29
C SER A 192 12.05 -16.29 5.69
N SER A 193 13.35 -16.21 5.98
CA SER A 193 13.97 -14.93 6.36
C SER A 193 13.87 -13.86 5.26
N GLU A 194 13.91 -14.26 4.00
CA GLU A 194 13.76 -13.34 2.85
C GLU A 194 12.34 -12.77 2.77
N ILE A 195 11.34 -13.61 3.03
CA ILE A 195 9.94 -13.18 3.08
C ILE A 195 9.70 -12.30 4.31
N GLN A 196 10.27 -12.66 5.46
CA GLN A 196 10.16 -11.85 6.67
C GLN A 196 10.71 -10.43 6.46
N GLU A 197 11.89 -10.30 5.86
CA GLU A 197 12.47 -8.99 5.53
C GLU A 197 11.54 -8.17 4.62
N SER A 198 10.93 -8.81 3.61
CA SER A 198 9.94 -8.16 2.73
C SER A 198 8.66 -7.75 3.47
N ILE A 199 8.20 -8.53 4.45
CA ILE A 199 7.03 -8.21 5.28
C ILE A 199 7.33 -6.99 6.16
N ASP A 200 8.48 -7.00 6.83
CA ASP A 200 8.89 -5.93 7.75
C ASP A 200 9.09 -4.60 7.01
N MET A 201 9.58 -4.63 5.76
CA MET A 201 9.67 -3.45 4.91
C MET A 201 8.31 -2.92 4.45
N ALA A 202 7.32 -3.80 4.25
CA ALA A 202 6.04 -3.44 3.70
C ALA A 202 5.07 -2.83 4.72
N ASP A 203 5.09 -3.27 5.98
CA ASP A 203 4.27 -2.73 7.07
C ASP A 203 5.14 -2.45 8.31
N PRO A 204 6.09 -1.50 8.24
CA PRO A 204 6.96 -1.18 9.36
C PRO A 204 6.14 -0.59 10.52
N SER A 205 6.62 -0.74 11.75
CA SER A 205 6.00 -0.04 12.87
C SER A 205 6.31 1.46 12.80
N LEU A 206 5.35 2.28 13.21
CA LEU A 206 5.55 3.73 13.28
C LEU A 206 6.77 4.11 14.14
N ASN A 207 7.01 3.36 15.22
CA ASN A 207 8.16 3.58 16.10
C ASN A 207 9.49 3.35 15.36
N GLU A 208 9.62 2.27 14.59
CA GLU A 208 10.83 2.02 13.79
C GLU A 208 11.07 3.13 12.76
N ILE A 209 10.00 3.70 12.19
CA ILE A 209 10.15 4.81 11.26
C ILE A 209 10.60 6.09 11.98
N PHE A 210 10.04 6.42 13.14
CA PHE A 210 10.55 7.55 13.93
C PHE A 210 12.01 7.37 14.37
N GLU A 211 12.42 6.15 14.76
CA GLU A 211 13.81 5.86 15.13
C GLU A 211 14.78 6.13 13.98
N LYS A 212 14.37 5.95 12.72
CA LYS A 212 15.19 6.32 11.55
C LYS A 212 15.43 7.83 11.44
N PHE A 213 14.47 8.63 11.90
CA PHE A 213 14.53 10.09 11.84
C PHE A 213 15.10 10.73 13.10
N GLU A 214 15.32 9.96 14.18
CA GLU A 214 15.76 10.47 15.48
C GLU A 214 17.06 11.30 15.36
N GLY A 215 17.01 12.53 15.87
CA GLY A 215 18.15 13.44 15.86
C GLY A 215 17.76 14.91 15.67
N GLN A 216 18.78 15.77 15.66
CA GLN A 216 18.66 17.20 15.33
C GLN A 216 19.34 17.46 13.99
N TRP A 217 18.55 17.87 13.01
CA TRP A 217 18.95 18.03 11.62
C TRP A 217 19.04 19.52 11.28
N ILE A 218 20.25 20.02 11.06
CA ILE A 218 20.53 21.46 10.98
C ILE A 218 20.23 21.97 9.57
N PHE A 219 19.40 23.03 9.45
CA PHE A 219 19.14 23.70 8.17
C PHE A 219 19.66 25.15 8.14
N ASP A 220 20.00 25.74 9.29
CA ASP A 220 20.70 27.04 9.37
C ASP A 220 21.80 26.96 10.43
N LYS A 221 23.04 26.82 9.96
CA LYS A 221 24.24 26.72 10.81
C LYS A 221 24.56 28.01 11.56
N GLU A 222 24.22 29.18 11.01
CA GLU A 222 24.51 30.47 11.66
C GLU A 222 23.60 30.71 12.85
N ARG A 223 22.32 30.30 12.73
CA ARG A 223 21.32 30.44 13.79
C ARG A 223 21.23 29.21 14.70
N GLY A 224 21.84 28.09 14.31
CA GLY A 224 21.64 26.80 14.96
C GLY A 224 20.19 26.30 14.82
N ALA A 225 19.53 26.62 13.71
CA ALA A 225 18.17 26.19 13.46
C ALA A 225 18.15 24.77 12.90
N CYS A 226 17.29 23.92 13.47
CA CYS A 226 17.16 22.52 13.10
C CYS A 226 15.71 22.05 13.10
N VAL A 227 15.49 20.92 12.43
CA VAL A 227 14.36 20.04 12.67
C VAL A 227 14.81 18.99 13.68
N GLY A 228 14.13 18.89 14.81
CA GLY A 228 14.39 17.87 15.84
C GLY A 228 13.33 16.78 15.81
N VAL A 229 13.76 15.53 15.93
CA VAL A 229 12.90 14.34 16.08
C VAL A 229 13.43 13.58 17.28
N GLU A 230 12.65 13.52 18.35
CA GLU A 230 13.11 13.00 19.63
C GLU A 230 11.99 12.23 20.35
N LYS A 231 12.38 11.29 21.23
CA LYS A 231 11.44 10.70 22.17
C LYS A 231 10.86 11.77 23.07
N THR A 232 9.54 11.79 23.17
CA THR A 232 8.76 12.80 23.90
C THR A 232 9.21 12.90 25.36
N GLU A 233 9.46 11.76 26.00
CA GLU A 233 9.88 11.70 27.42
C GLU A 233 11.16 12.48 27.73
N THR A 234 12.06 12.63 26.76
CA THR A 234 13.33 13.33 26.89
C THR A 234 13.35 14.66 26.15
N CYS A 235 12.33 14.96 25.35
CA CYS A 235 12.28 16.15 24.52
C CYS A 235 11.86 17.37 25.35
N ALA A 236 12.61 18.47 25.23
CA ALA A 236 12.26 19.73 25.90
C ALA A 236 10.93 20.33 25.42
N TYR A 237 10.47 19.93 24.24
CA TYR A 237 9.22 20.34 23.60
C TYR A 237 8.16 19.23 23.58
N GLY A 238 8.33 18.19 24.42
CA GLY A 238 7.49 16.99 24.41
C GLY A 238 5.99 17.31 24.43
N VAL A 239 5.25 16.69 23.50
CA VAL A 239 3.79 16.77 23.45
C VAL A 239 3.18 15.80 24.45
N GLU A 240 2.21 16.25 25.25
CA GLU A 240 1.62 15.37 26.27
C GLU A 240 0.83 14.22 25.62
N GLY A 241 1.09 12.99 26.06
CA GLY A 241 0.43 11.78 25.56
C GLY A 241 1.03 11.19 24.29
N SER A 242 2.07 11.82 23.72
CA SER A 242 2.79 11.31 22.56
C SER A 242 4.02 10.47 22.97
N ASN A 243 4.50 9.61 22.07
CA ASN A 243 5.78 8.90 22.23
C ASN A 243 6.92 9.63 21.52
N TRP A 244 6.63 10.29 20.40
CA TRP A 244 7.59 11.00 19.57
C TRP A 244 7.16 12.45 19.36
N THR A 245 8.13 13.36 19.40
CA THR A 245 7.93 14.79 19.14
C THR A 245 8.82 15.21 17.98
N VAL A 246 8.23 15.91 17.01
CA VAL A 246 8.91 16.57 15.90
C VAL A 246 8.75 18.07 16.07
N TRP A 247 9.84 18.81 16.01
CA TRP A 247 9.83 20.26 16.22
C TRP A 247 10.78 20.98 15.29
N VAL A 248 10.47 22.22 14.95
CA VAL A 248 11.33 23.09 14.13
C VAL A 248 11.77 24.30 14.96
N THR A 249 13.06 24.67 14.92
CA THR A 249 13.54 25.86 15.63
C THR A 249 12.77 27.12 15.21
N GLY A 250 11.99 27.67 16.15
CA GLY A 250 11.17 28.86 15.91
C GLY A 250 9.91 28.61 15.06
N GLY A 251 9.54 27.35 14.85
CA GLY A 251 8.36 26.93 14.08
C GLY A 251 7.44 26.03 14.88
N ASP A 252 6.80 25.10 14.16
CA ASP A 252 5.75 24.23 14.69
C ASP A 252 6.32 23.06 15.52
N ILE A 253 5.45 22.50 16.37
CA ILE A 253 5.68 21.29 17.16
C ILE A 253 4.52 20.34 16.84
N ILE A 254 4.85 19.13 16.39
CA ILE A 254 3.92 18.04 16.06
C ILE A 254 4.43 16.72 16.67
N SER A 255 3.64 15.67 16.61
CA SER A 255 3.95 14.41 17.30
C SER A 255 3.46 13.16 16.56
N ASP A 256 3.71 11.96 17.12
CA ASP A 256 3.11 10.72 16.63
C ASP A 256 1.57 10.71 16.69
N LEU A 257 0.97 11.58 17.50
CA LEU A 257 -0.49 11.75 17.56
C LEU A 257 -1.05 12.42 16.30
N ASP A 258 -0.22 13.18 15.59
CA ASP A 258 -0.60 13.93 14.39
C ASP A 258 -0.32 13.14 13.11
N VAL A 259 0.16 11.89 13.21
CA VAL A 259 0.53 11.07 12.05
C VAL A 259 -0.71 10.74 11.22
N TYR A 260 -0.68 11.21 9.97
CA TYR A 260 -1.69 10.91 8.97
C TYR A 260 -1.41 9.58 8.27
N GLY A 261 -0.14 9.26 7.98
CA GLY A 261 0.29 8.04 7.29
C GLY A 261 1.81 8.02 7.15
N TYR A 262 2.41 6.87 6.81
CA TYR A 262 3.86 6.76 6.72
C TYR A 262 4.28 5.59 5.81
N THR A 263 5.49 5.64 5.29
CA THR A 263 6.11 4.52 4.56
C THR A 263 7.44 4.17 5.23
N GLU A 264 8.22 3.27 4.65
CA GLU A 264 9.59 3.02 5.11
C GLU A 264 10.50 4.25 5.06
N ASN A 265 10.16 5.27 4.25
CA ASN A 265 11.01 6.41 3.92
C ASN A 265 10.42 7.78 4.29
N ASN A 266 9.15 7.85 4.71
CA ASN A 266 8.52 9.11 5.09
C ASN A 266 7.48 8.96 6.20
N ILE A 267 7.18 10.08 6.86
CA ILE A 267 6.03 10.24 7.76
C ILE A 267 5.26 11.49 7.32
N ILE A 268 3.96 11.33 7.12
CA ILE A 268 3.03 12.42 6.81
C ILE A 268 2.24 12.72 8.08
N PHE A 269 2.14 13.99 8.42
CA PHE A 269 1.37 14.49 9.55
C PHE A 269 0.19 15.32 9.06
N LYS A 270 -0.89 15.35 9.83
CA LYS A 270 -2.06 16.18 9.62
C LYS A 270 -2.48 16.83 10.94
N VAL A 271 -2.49 18.15 10.95
CA VAL A 271 -3.03 18.95 12.06
C VAL A 271 -4.26 19.69 11.56
N THR A 272 -5.42 19.44 12.18
CA THR A 272 -6.67 20.11 11.82
C THR A 272 -6.84 21.39 12.64
N HIS A 273 -7.00 22.52 11.95
CA HIS A 273 -7.37 23.81 12.53
C HIS A 273 -8.84 24.14 12.18
N ASP A 274 -9.40 25.17 12.83
CA ASP A 274 -10.80 25.57 12.64
C ASP A 274 -11.16 25.87 11.17
N ASP A 275 -10.23 26.47 10.43
CA ASP A 275 -10.46 26.97 9.07
C ASP A 275 -9.74 26.17 7.97
N TYR A 276 -8.76 25.33 8.32
CA TYR A 276 -7.95 24.57 7.35
C TYR A 276 -7.26 23.35 7.99
N ASP A 277 -6.83 22.42 7.15
CA ASP A 277 -5.92 21.34 7.55
C ASP A 277 -4.47 21.72 7.18
N ALA A 278 -3.55 21.60 8.12
CA ALA A 278 -2.12 21.66 7.90
C ALA A 278 -1.57 20.23 7.69
N TYR A 279 -0.65 20.09 6.75
CA TYR A 279 0.03 18.85 6.46
C TYR A 279 1.54 19.06 6.51
N TYR A 280 2.24 18.06 7.04
CA TYR A 280 3.69 18.04 7.10
C TYR A 280 4.21 16.73 6.53
N GLU A 281 5.39 16.74 5.93
CA GLU A 281 6.07 15.53 5.47
C GLU A 281 7.52 15.51 5.93
N LEU A 282 7.89 14.45 6.64
CA LEU A 282 9.26 14.17 7.04
C LEU A 282 9.78 13.03 6.16
N LEU A 283 10.84 13.25 5.38
CA LEU A 283 11.38 12.24 4.46
C LEU A 283 12.89 12.38 4.32
N PHE A 284 13.58 11.30 3.97
CA PHE A 284 14.94 11.38 3.43
C PHE A 284 14.87 11.52 1.91
N ASN A 285 15.45 12.58 1.37
CA ASN A 285 15.43 12.83 -0.08
C ASN A 285 16.44 11.93 -0.80
N MET A 286 16.54 12.04 -2.13
CA MET A 286 17.45 11.21 -2.93
C MET A 286 18.94 11.38 -2.59
N ASP A 287 19.31 12.50 -1.98
CA ASP A 287 20.67 12.77 -1.50
C ASP A 287 20.87 12.31 -0.04
N ASN A 288 19.89 11.59 0.51
CA ASN A 288 19.85 11.11 1.89
C ASN A 288 19.91 12.25 2.93
N LEU A 289 19.38 13.41 2.56
CA LEU A 289 19.21 14.56 3.44
C LEU A 289 17.78 14.58 3.99
N LEU A 290 17.63 15.00 5.25
CA LEU A 290 16.31 15.17 5.85
C LEU A 290 15.60 16.35 5.18
N SER A 291 14.44 16.08 4.60
CA SER A 291 13.49 17.10 4.17
C SER A 291 12.31 17.14 5.14
N PHE A 292 11.92 18.35 5.53
CA PHE A 292 10.69 18.62 6.28
C PHE A 292 9.85 19.61 5.49
N ALA A 293 8.73 19.15 4.94
CA ALA A 293 7.85 19.94 4.10
C ALA A 293 6.55 20.30 4.83
N TYR A 294 5.95 21.44 4.46
CA TYR A 294 4.68 21.93 4.97
C TYR A 294 3.75 22.37 3.82
N GLY A 295 2.45 22.17 4.01
CA GLY A 295 1.41 22.61 3.08
C GLY A 295 0.00 22.57 3.68
N THR A 296 -0.96 23.23 3.02
CA THR A 296 -2.39 23.20 3.41
C THR A 296 -3.18 22.08 2.70
N SER A 297 -2.50 21.28 1.89
CA SER A 297 -3.07 20.08 1.30
C SER A 297 -1.97 19.07 0.99
N LEU A 298 -2.32 17.80 1.01
CA LEU A 298 -1.45 16.69 0.64
C LEU A 298 -0.83 16.82 -0.77
N GLY A 299 -1.48 17.52 -1.71
CA GLY A 299 -0.98 17.70 -3.08
C GLY A 299 -0.13 18.97 -3.29
N ALA A 300 0.06 19.80 -2.25
CA ALA A 300 0.74 21.08 -2.34
C ALA A 300 1.55 21.33 -1.05
N MET A 301 2.74 20.75 -0.99
CA MET A 301 3.73 20.92 0.09
C MET A 301 4.76 21.97 -0.35
N ASP A 302 4.38 23.24 -0.25
CA ASP A 302 5.09 24.35 -0.90
C ASP A 302 6.30 24.86 -0.10
N ASP A 303 6.32 24.67 1.22
CA ASP A 303 7.40 25.12 2.11
C ASP A 303 8.28 23.94 2.52
N ILE A 304 9.46 23.82 1.89
CA ILE A 304 10.38 22.69 2.11
C ILE A 304 11.66 23.17 2.80
N ILE A 305 11.94 22.62 3.97
CA ILE A 305 13.23 22.71 4.67
C ILE A 305 14.05 21.49 4.28
N VAL A 306 15.29 21.70 3.82
CA VAL A 306 16.26 20.62 3.59
C VAL A 306 17.41 20.82 4.59
N CYS A 307 17.71 19.79 5.36
CA CYS A 307 18.74 19.82 6.39
C CYS A 307 20.07 19.24 5.87
N ASP A 308 21.18 19.83 6.31
CA ASP A 308 22.55 19.41 6.01
C ASP A 308 23.07 18.29 6.92
#